data_AF-U1QZF8-F1
#
_entry.id   AF-U1QZF8-F1
#
_cell.length_a   1.000
_cell.length_b   1.000
_cell.length_c   1.000
_cell.angle_alpha   90.00
_cell.angle_beta   90.00
_cell.angle_gamma   90.00
#
_symmetry.space_group_name_H-M   'P 1'
#
loop_
_entity.id
_entity.type
_entity.pdbx_description
1 polymer ?
#
loop_
_entity_poly.entity_id
_entity_poly.type
_entity_poly.pdbx_seq_one_letter_code
_entity_poly.pdbx_strand_id
1 'polypeptide(L)' 'MTEREKIIQQQKQLKVLFSAWMKEKMNHEVITFQKRDGRIVEHYPDGTEKIVAYAK' A
#
# COMPACT_ATOMS: atom_id res chain seq x y z
N MET A 1 27.76 4.88 11.19
CA MET A 1 26.42 4.99 10.59
C MET A 1 25.97 6.43 10.69
N THR A 2 25.78 7.11 9.56
CA THR A 2 25.35 8.50 9.48
C THR A 2 23.87 8.66 9.83
N GLU A 3 23.43 9.88 10.13
CA GLU A 3 22.00 10.17 10.33
C GLU A 3 21.15 9.82 9.10
N ARG A 4 21.70 10.02 7.90
CA ARG A 4 21.05 9.61 6.64
C ARG A 4 20.81 8.10 6.58
N GLU A 5 21.80 7.30 6.99
CA GLU A 5 21.67 5.84 7.00
C GLU A 5 20.64 5.35 8.02
N LYS A 6 20.55 6.00 9.20
CA LYS A 6 19.50 5.72 10.19
C LYS A 6 18.10 6.00 9.64
N ILE A 7 17.92 7.14 8.98
CA ILE A 7 16.62 7.50 8.36
C ILE A 7 16.24 6.49 7.28
N ILE A 8 17.18 6.09 6.43
CA ILE A 8 16.93 5.06 5.40
C ILE A 8 16.50 3.73 6.04
N GLN A 9 17.14 3.33 7.14
CA GLN A 9 16.80 2.10 7.84
C GLN A 9 15.41 2.16 8.47
N GLN A 10 15.05 3.29 9.10
CA GLN A 10 13.70 3.51 9.65
C GLN A 10 12.64 3.48 8.55
N GLN A 11 12.89 4.10 7.40
CA GLN A 11 11.97 4.05 6.26
C GLN A 11 11.75 2.62 5.75
N LYS A 12 12.81 1.79 5.71
CA LYS A 12 12.67 0.37 5.36
C LYS A 12 11.78 -0.37 6.35
N GLN A 13 11.99 -0.17 7.65
CA GLN A 13 11.17 -0.80 8.70
C GLN A 13 9.71 -0.38 8.60
N LEU A 14 9.43 0.92 8.43
CA LEU A 14 8.08 1.44 8.24
C LEU A 14 7.40 0.84 7.00
N LYS A 15 8.12 0.68 5.90
CA LYS A 15 7.59 0.09 4.67
C LYS A 15 7.21 -1.39 4.85
N VAL A 16 7.99 -2.15 5.63
CA VAL A 16 7.67 -3.54 5.96
C VAL A 16 6.42 -3.62 6.83
N LEU A 17 6.35 -2.80 7.90
CA LEU A 17 5.18 -2.75 8.78
C LEU A 17 3.91 -2.34 8.02
N PHE A 18 4.00 -1.31 7.18
CA PHE A 18 2.89 -0.87 6.35
C PHE A 18 2.41 -1.98 5.41
N SER A 19 3.33 -2.74 4.82
CA SER A 19 2.99 -3.83 3.90
C SER A 19 2.28 -4.99 4.62
N ALA A 20 2.74 -5.33 5.84
CA ALA A 20 2.09 -6.33 6.67
C ALA A 20 0.67 -5.89 7.09
N TRP A 21 0.55 -4.66 7.58
CA TRP A 21 -0.74 -4.08 7.97
C TRP A 21 -1.71 -4.01 6.78
N MET A 22 -1.28 -3.50 5.62
CA MET A 22 -2.12 -3.44 4.42
C MET A 22 -2.65 -4.82 4.01
N LYS A 23 -1.79 -5.85 4.04
CA LYS A 23 -2.19 -7.21 3.68
C LYS A 23 -3.26 -7.75 4.62
N GLU A 24 -3.17 -7.46 5.90
CA GLU A 24 -4.20 -7.84 6.88
C GLU A 24 -5.50 -7.04 6.65
N LYS A 25 -5.39 -5.72 6.47
CA LYS A 25 -6.50 -4.79 6.24
C LYS A 25 -7.31 -5.18 5.00
N MET A 26 -6.65 -5.61 3.92
CA MET A 26 -7.27 -6.05 2.67
C MET A 26 -8.20 -7.26 2.86
N ASN A 27 -8.00 -8.08 3.89
CA ASN A 27 -8.87 -9.23 4.16
C ASN A 27 -10.15 -8.86 4.93
N HIS A 28 -10.28 -7.62 5.42
CA HIS A 28 -11.36 -7.23 6.32
C HIS A 28 -12.18 -6.06 5.78
N GLU A 29 -11.60 -5.19 4.95
CA GLU A 29 -12.24 -3.95 4.52
C GLU A 29 -11.98 -3.67 3.04
N VAL A 30 -12.88 -2.91 2.40
CA VAL A 30 -12.66 -2.40 1.05
C VAL A 30 -11.62 -1.29 1.09
N ILE A 31 -10.56 -1.40 0.28
CA ILE A 31 -9.47 -0.43 0.26
C ILE A 31 -9.31 0.16 -1.12
N THR A 32 -9.26 1.49 -1.20
CA THR A 32 -8.96 2.20 -2.45
C THR A 32 -7.48 2.60 -2.49
N PHE A 33 -6.77 2.24 -3.57
CA PHE A 33 -5.37 2.65 -3.78
C PHE A 33 -5.01 2.82 -5.26
N GLN A 34 -3.98 3.61 -5.52
CA GLN A 34 -3.42 3.81 -6.85
C GLN A 34 -2.35 2.75 -7.16
N LYS A 35 -2.47 2.12 -8.33
CA LYS A 35 -1.46 1.24 -8.93
C LYS A 35 -0.40 2.03 -9.67
N ARG A 36 0.76 1.40 -9.89
CA ARG A 36 1.91 2.02 -10.60
C ARG A 36 1.58 2.47 -12.02
N ASP A 37 0.59 1.85 -12.65
CA ASP A 37 0.11 2.18 -13.99
C ASP A 37 -0.93 3.32 -14.02
N GLY A 38 -1.17 3.97 -12.88
CA GLY A 38 -2.10 5.09 -12.78
C GLY A 38 -3.55 4.68 -12.51
N ARG A 39 -3.90 3.39 -12.53
CA ARG A 39 -5.26 2.95 -12.16
C ARG A 39 -5.51 3.15 -10.67
N ILE A 40 -6.66 3.70 -10.32
CA ILE A 40 -7.17 3.74 -8.95
C ILE A 40 -8.17 2.60 -8.82
N VAL A 41 -7.91 1.67 -7.89
CA VAL A 41 -8.71 0.47 -7.69
C VAL A 41 -9.32 0.44 -6.29
N GLU A 42 -10.53 -0.09 -6.18
CA GLU A 42 -11.08 -0.64 -4.94
C GLU A 42 -10.73 -2.13 -4.88
N HIS A 43 -10.11 -2.57 -3.80
CA HIS A 43 -9.88 -3.97 -3.49
C HIS A 43 -10.86 -4.43 -2.42
N TYR A 44 -11.55 -5.55 -2.68
CA TYR A 44 -12.53 -6.13 -1.78
C TYR A 44 -11.93 -7.31 -1.00
N PRO A 45 -12.45 -7.63 0.20
CA PRO A 45 -11.99 -8.77 1.00
C PRO A 45 -12.04 -10.14 0.33
N ASP A 46 -12.87 -10.31 -0.70
CA ASP A 46 -12.96 -11.54 -1.50
C ASP A 46 -11.85 -11.67 -2.55
N GLY A 47 -10.94 -10.69 -2.61
CA GLY A 47 -9.82 -10.63 -3.55
C GLY A 47 -10.18 -10.01 -4.90
N THR A 48 -11.43 -9.59 -5.12
CA THR A 48 -11.82 -8.90 -6.34
C THR A 48 -11.34 -7.45 -6.33
N GLU A 49 -11.09 -6.90 -7.52
CA GLU A 49 -10.69 -5.51 -7.70
C GLU A 49 -11.58 -4.83 -8.73
N LYS A 50 -11.93 -3.56 -8.46
CA LYS A 50 -12.70 -2.71 -9.36
C LYS A 50 -11.92 -1.44 -9.66
N ILE A 51 -11.73 -1.11 -10.94
CA ILE A 51 -11.15 0.18 -11.34
C ILE A 51 -12.21 1.26 -11.14
N VAL A 52 -11.88 2.30 -10.37
CA VAL A 52 -12.80 3.42 -10.07
C VAL A 52 -12.38 4.73 -10.70
N ALA A 53 -11.10 4.90 -11.02
CA ALA A 53 -10.58 6.09 -11.69
C ALA A 53 -9.20 5.84 -12.30
N TYR A 54 -8.69 6.83 -13.02
CA TYR A 54 -7.32 6.92 -13.49
C TYR A 54 -6.71 8.21 -12.95
N ALA A 55 -5.52 8.11 -12.37
CA ALA A 55 -4.74 9.27 -11.97
C ALA A 55 -4.42 10.11 -13.21
N LYS A 56 -4.56 11.44 -13.08
CA LYS A 56 -4.22 12.40 -14.11
C LYS A 56 -2.72 12.66 -14.16
#